data_AF-A0A0N0RTA1-F1
#
_entry.id   AF-A0A0N0RTA1-F1
#
_cell.length_a   1.000
_cell.length_b   1.000
_cell.length_c   1.000
_cell.angle_alpha   90.00
_cell.angle_beta   90.00
_cell.angle_gamma   90.00
#
_symmetry.space_group_name_H-M   'P 1'
#
loop_
_entity.id
_entity.type
_entity.pdbx_description
1 polymer ?
#
loop_
_entity_poly.entity_id
_entity_poly.type
_entity_poly.pdbx_seq_one_letter_code
_entity_poly.pdbx_strand_id
1 'polypeptide(L)'
;MTPGIISLELVFGRVYLKQFSPSQVSSESGPMFDPEETTDFLNAADFRQDLVGFSPLLTTTGEDANSIAEMRPSAEAKWRLASTQTFYDFSCIFNDGQRPFHVEVDADTLSYGIQGARQELVALYLHCPRQAWDMKIRVTRSTPLEGMARHESFAKTLVTAMSVSFKGSSLTIGTPGVGRLEGRVESVQVRQIARYLDSSRGASQLCITMVTRMERGAARRSGAGPAVVRGNIWERRMGTGSGAIPCRWFEAAISSTRADKVFDKNRGLELGQVASWDVEQLESGGIVEDVCKPGLRMIEQMDEIGRSNNNEQRLDARDAFHDGLMEQPGRRDQQQYMFW
;
A
#
# COMPACT_ATOMS: atom_id res chain seq x y z
N MET A 1 9.40 23.93 -4.79
CA MET A 1 9.62 22.48 -4.96
C MET A 1 10.28 21.93 -3.72
N THR A 2 10.09 20.65 -3.42
CA THR A 2 10.37 20.13 -2.07
C THR A 2 11.56 19.18 -2.02
N PRO A 3 12.53 19.37 -1.11
CA PRO A 3 13.60 18.41 -0.89
C PRO A 3 13.05 17.11 -0.30
N GLY A 4 13.75 16.01 -0.57
CA GLY A 4 13.48 14.69 -0.01
C GLY A 4 13.35 13.59 -1.05
N ILE A 5 12.89 12.42 -0.60
CA ILE A 5 12.70 11.25 -1.45
C ILE A 5 11.29 11.35 -2.04
N ILE A 6 11.22 11.57 -3.35
CA ILE A 6 9.96 11.76 -4.07
C ILE A 6 9.68 10.54 -4.93
N SER A 7 8.40 10.11 -4.98
CA SER A 7 7.94 9.14 -5.97
C SER A 7 6.64 9.59 -6.64
N LEU A 8 6.49 9.24 -7.91
CA LEU A 8 5.26 9.35 -8.69
C LEU A 8 4.83 7.92 -9.07
N GLU A 9 3.63 7.54 -8.66
CA GLU A 9 3.09 6.20 -8.86
C GLU A 9 1.63 6.27 -9.29
N LEU A 10 1.22 5.37 -10.17
CA LEU A 10 -0.18 4.97 -10.32
C LEU A 10 -0.37 3.67 -9.54
N VAL A 11 -1.29 3.68 -8.59
CA VAL A 11 -1.60 2.54 -7.72
C VAL A 11 -2.98 2.01 -8.11
N PHE A 12 -3.09 0.70 -8.26
CA PHE A 12 -4.38 0.04 -8.48
C PHE A 12 -5.05 -0.23 -7.14
N GLY A 13 -6.38 -0.14 -7.10
CA GLY A 13 -7.13 -0.33 -5.87
C GLY A 13 -8.58 0.05 -6.02
N ARG A 14 -9.21 0.47 -4.93
CA ARG A 14 -10.61 0.94 -4.94
C ARG A 14 -10.74 2.31 -4.33
N VAL A 15 -11.50 3.16 -5.01
CA VAL A 15 -12.00 4.41 -4.43
C VAL A 15 -13.25 4.08 -3.63
N TYR A 16 -13.32 4.60 -2.40
CA TYR A 16 -14.51 4.48 -1.57
C TYR A 16 -14.80 5.81 -0.91
N LEU A 17 -16.07 6.07 -0.63
CA LEU A 17 -16.49 7.26 0.08
C LEU A 17 -16.84 6.90 1.52
N LYS A 18 -16.33 7.69 2.45
CA LYS A 18 -16.56 7.53 3.89
C LYS A 18 -17.78 8.35 4.29
N GLN A 19 -18.43 7.92 5.38
CA GLN A 19 -19.45 8.70 6.09
C GLN A 19 -20.69 9.06 5.24
N PHE A 20 -21.07 8.20 4.29
CA PHE A 20 -22.35 8.31 3.60
C PHE A 20 -23.50 7.88 4.52
N SER A 21 -24.60 8.65 4.51
CA SER A 21 -25.85 8.21 5.11
C SER A 21 -26.37 6.99 4.34
N PRO A 22 -26.97 5.99 5.00
CA PRO A 22 -27.64 4.87 4.32
C PRO A 22 -28.65 5.35 3.26
N SER A 23 -29.29 6.51 3.46
CA SER A 23 -30.24 7.12 2.52
C SER A 23 -29.61 7.63 1.21
N GLN A 24 -28.27 7.73 1.15
CA GLN A 24 -27.53 8.19 -0.02
C GLN A 24 -26.94 7.01 -0.83
N VAL A 25 -27.12 5.78 -0.36
CA VAL A 25 -26.61 4.57 -1.02
C VAL A 25 -27.80 3.81 -1.61
N SER A 26 -27.80 3.60 -2.93
CA SER A 26 -28.83 2.81 -3.59
C SER A 26 -28.52 1.32 -3.43
N SER A 27 -29.38 0.60 -2.71
CA SER A 27 -29.25 -0.86 -2.54
C SER A 27 -30.03 -1.65 -3.59
N GLU A 28 -31.22 -1.20 -3.99
CA GLU A 28 -32.05 -1.82 -5.05
C GLU A 28 -33.04 -0.84 -5.72
N SER A 29 -33.52 0.16 -4.97
CA SER A 29 -34.49 1.19 -5.41
C SER A 29 -34.16 2.60 -4.88
N GLY A 30 -32.91 2.79 -4.44
CA GLY A 30 -32.45 4.06 -3.91
C GLY A 30 -32.22 5.12 -5.00
N PRO A 31 -31.75 6.30 -4.62
CA PRO A 31 -31.54 7.39 -5.56
C PRO A 31 -30.60 6.93 -6.68
N MET A 32 -31.09 6.96 -7.92
CA MET A 32 -30.24 6.91 -9.10
C MET A 32 -29.71 8.32 -9.31
N PHE A 33 -28.43 8.50 -9.04
CA PHE A 33 -27.72 9.71 -9.43
C PHE A 33 -27.25 9.54 -10.86
N ASP A 34 -27.46 10.57 -11.68
CA ASP A 34 -26.85 10.60 -12.99
C ASP A 34 -25.30 10.62 -12.83
N PRO A 35 -24.52 9.94 -13.71
CA PRO A 35 -23.07 9.98 -13.64
C PRO A 35 -22.48 11.38 -13.72
N GLU A 36 -23.08 12.30 -14.49
CA GLU A 36 -22.64 13.69 -14.57
C GLU A 36 -22.94 14.42 -13.25
N GLU A 37 -24.15 14.27 -12.69
CA GLU A 37 -24.51 14.85 -11.38
C GLU A 37 -23.59 14.35 -10.25
N THR A 38 -23.25 13.06 -10.27
CA THR A 38 -22.32 12.48 -9.30
C THR A 38 -20.91 13.04 -9.48
N THR A 39 -20.47 13.21 -10.73
CA THR A 39 -19.16 13.77 -11.05
C THR A 39 -19.07 15.23 -10.63
N ASP A 40 -20.11 16.02 -10.89
CA ASP A 40 -20.21 17.42 -10.49
C ASP A 40 -20.23 17.55 -8.97
N PHE A 41 -20.98 16.70 -8.28
CA PHE A 41 -21.01 16.65 -6.82
C PHE A 41 -19.63 16.31 -6.23
N LEU A 42 -18.92 15.32 -6.78
CA LEU A 42 -17.59 14.92 -6.29
C LEU A 42 -16.51 15.96 -6.60
N ASN A 43 -16.68 16.74 -7.68
CA ASN A 43 -15.78 17.83 -8.06
C ASN A 43 -16.20 19.19 -7.51
N ALA A 44 -17.33 19.28 -6.79
CA ALA A 44 -17.82 20.52 -6.23
C ALA A 44 -16.80 21.10 -5.22
N ALA A 45 -16.69 22.43 -5.18
CA ALA A 45 -15.70 23.11 -4.35
C ALA A 45 -15.92 22.89 -2.84
N ASP A 46 -17.16 22.59 -2.44
CA ASP A 46 -17.56 22.26 -1.06
C ASP A 46 -17.47 20.76 -0.75
N PHE A 47 -17.17 19.91 -1.74
CA PHE A 47 -16.99 18.50 -1.52
C PHE A 47 -15.74 18.23 -0.68
N ARG A 48 -15.97 17.53 0.44
CA ARG A 48 -14.93 17.21 1.40
C ARG A 48 -14.05 16.06 0.90
N GLN A 49 -12.87 16.41 0.38
CA GLN A 49 -11.87 15.45 -0.10
C GLN A 49 -11.43 14.43 0.95
N ASP A 50 -11.55 14.74 2.25
CA ASP A 50 -11.20 13.80 3.33
C ASP A 50 -12.20 12.65 3.48
N LEU A 51 -13.38 12.76 2.85
CA LEU A 51 -14.35 11.68 2.72
C LEU A 51 -13.92 10.64 1.69
N VAL A 52 -13.06 10.98 0.73
CA VAL A 52 -12.55 10.02 -0.25
C VAL A 52 -11.47 9.16 0.41
N GLY A 53 -11.66 7.86 0.33
CA GLY A 53 -10.69 6.85 0.71
C GLY A 53 -10.21 6.05 -0.50
N PHE A 54 -9.07 5.40 -0.32
CA PHE A 54 -8.54 4.48 -1.30
C PHE A 54 -7.93 3.26 -0.64
N SER A 55 -8.25 2.08 -1.16
CA SER A 55 -7.73 0.80 -0.69
C SER A 55 -6.85 0.19 -1.77
N PRO A 56 -5.54 0.02 -1.56
CA PRO A 56 -4.64 -0.63 -2.53
C PRO A 56 -4.69 -2.17 -2.47
N LEU A 57 -5.53 -2.75 -1.61
CA LEU A 57 -5.63 -4.19 -1.40
C LEU A 57 -6.36 -4.85 -2.58
N LEU A 58 -5.61 -5.48 -3.49
CA LEU A 58 -6.18 -6.14 -4.66
C LEU A 58 -6.61 -7.58 -4.35
N THR A 59 -5.73 -8.33 -3.70
CA THR A 59 -5.92 -9.77 -3.51
C THR A 59 -5.11 -10.30 -2.33
N THR A 60 -5.50 -11.46 -1.85
CA THR A 60 -4.78 -12.24 -0.82
C THR A 60 -4.09 -13.47 -1.39
N THR A 61 -4.26 -13.73 -2.69
CA THR A 61 -3.76 -14.93 -3.38
C THR A 61 -2.58 -14.60 -4.29
N GLY A 62 -1.61 -15.52 -4.34
CA GLY A 62 -0.46 -15.37 -5.24
C GLY A 62 -0.79 -15.67 -6.71
N GLU A 63 -1.89 -16.39 -6.98
CA GLU A 63 -2.36 -16.69 -8.34
C GLU A 63 -2.78 -15.40 -9.05
N ASP A 64 -3.62 -14.59 -8.42
CA ASP A 64 -4.01 -13.28 -8.93
C ASP A 64 -2.79 -12.37 -9.14
N ALA A 65 -1.82 -12.40 -8.23
CA ALA A 65 -0.57 -11.65 -8.37
C ALA A 65 0.23 -12.07 -9.61
N ASN A 66 0.27 -13.37 -9.92
CA ASN A 66 0.86 -13.87 -11.16
C ASN A 66 0.07 -13.41 -12.39
N SER A 67 -1.27 -13.45 -12.34
CA SER A 67 -2.11 -12.95 -13.41
C SER A 67 -1.89 -11.46 -13.70
N ILE A 68 -1.70 -10.63 -12.67
CA ILE A 68 -1.33 -9.20 -12.82
C ILE A 68 -0.01 -9.06 -13.59
N ALA A 69 0.99 -9.90 -13.30
CA ALA A 69 2.28 -9.88 -14.00
C ALA A 69 2.17 -10.29 -15.48
N GLU A 70 1.15 -11.08 -15.84
CA GLU A 70 0.90 -11.54 -17.22
C GLU A 70 0.10 -10.52 -18.06
N MET A 71 -0.49 -9.51 -17.43
CA MET A 71 -1.23 -8.44 -18.11
C MET A 71 -0.32 -7.65 -19.05
N ARG A 72 -0.91 -7.10 -20.10
CA ARG A 72 -0.14 -6.35 -21.10
C ARG A 72 -0.20 -4.85 -20.88
N PRO A 73 0.94 -4.14 -20.78
CA PRO A 73 0.98 -2.68 -20.71
C PRO A 73 0.63 -1.99 -22.03
N SER A 74 0.76 -2.69 -23.15
CA SER A 74 0.32 -2.26 -24.48
C SER A 74 -0.02 -3.48 -25.34
N ALA A 75 -0.57 -3.30 -26.54
CA ALA A 75 -0.98 -4.42 -27.39
C ALA A 75 0.15 -5.44 -27.66
N GLU A 76 1.39 -4.94 -27.81
CA GLU A 76 2.55 -5.71 -28.23
C GLU A 76 3.54 -6.01 -27.10
N ALA A 77 3.51 -5.23 -26.00
CA ALA A 77 4.48 -5.35 -24.92
C ALA A 77 4.05 -6.34 -23.83
N LYS A 78 5.04 -6.88 -23.13
CA LYS A 78 4.87 -7.70 -21.93
C LYS A 78 5.74 -7.17 -20.80
N TRP A 79 5.31 -7.44 -19.58
CA TRP A 79 6.14 -7.24 -18.41
C TRP A 79 7.24 -8.31 -18.36
N ARG A 80 8.48 -7.88 -18.10
CA ARG A 80 9.62 -8.78 -17.86
C ARG A 80 10.12 -8.57 -16.45
N LEU A 81 10.18 -9.65 -15.68
CA LEU A 81 10.74 -9.62 -14.32
C LEU A 81 12.18 -9.10 -14.38
N ALA A 82 12.44 -8.04 -13.62
CA ALA A 82 13.74 -7.38 -13.52
C ALA A 82 14.41 -7.68 -12.19
N SER A 83 13.66 -7.65 -11.08
CA SER A 83 14.19 -7.98 -9.76
C SER A 83 13.11 -8.43 -8.78
N THR A 84 13.53 -9.15 -7.75
CA THR A 84 12.73 -9.46 -6.57
C THR A 84 13.51 -9.04 -5.34
N GLN A 85 12.87 -8.30 -4.43
CA GLN A 85 13.50 -7.81 -3.20
C GLN A 85 12.57 -8.04 -2.02
N THR A 86 13.14 -8.36 -0.86
CA THR A 86 12.41 -8.45 0.40
C THR A 86 12.91 -7.39 1.36
N PHE A 87 11.99 -6.64 1.96
CA PHE A 87 12.28 -5.60 2.94
C PHE A 87 11.57 -5.89 4.26
N TYR A 88 12.26 -5.62 5.36
CA TYR A 88 11.67 -5.51 6.69
C TYR A 88 11.47 -4.04 7.04
N ASP A 89 10.22 -3.64 7.18
CA ASP A 89 9.86 -2.25 7.46
C ASP A 89 9.47 -2.08 8.92
N PHE A 90 10.27 -1.31 9.64
CA PHE A 90 10.04 -0.98 11.03
C PHE A 90 9.47 0.43 11.14
N SER A 91 8.21 0.54 11.56
CA SER A 91 7.63 1.83 11.96
C SER A 91 8.06 2.12 13.39
N CYS A 92 8.73 3.25 13.61
CA CYS A 92 9.41 3.57 14.87
C CYS A 92 8.96 4.94 15.39
N ILE A 93 9.02 5.10 16.71
CA ILE A 93 8.80 6.38 17.38
C ILE A 93 9.76 6.53 18.56
N PHE A 94 10.30 7.73 18.76
CA PHE A 94 11.11 8.02 19.94
C PHE A 94 10.25 8.17 21.20
N ASN A 95 10.85 7.94 22.37
CA ASN A 95 10.14 7.96 23.65
C ASN A 95 9.61 9.35 24.03
N ASP A 96 10.19 10.41 23.46
CA ASP A 96 9.75 11.79 23.62
C ASP A 96 8.52 12.15 22.78
N GLY A 97 7.95 11.18 22.04
CA GLY A 97 6.75 11.37 21.24
C GLY A 97 6.96 12.19 19.96
N GLN A 98 8.22 12.33 19.50
CA GLN A 98 8.52 12.94 18.21
C GLN A 98 7.85 12.21 17.04
N ARG A 99 7.91 12.82 15.85
CA ARG A 99 7.24 12.29 14.64
C ARG A 99 7.70 10.86 14.34
N PRO A 100 6.79 9.96 13.93
CA PRO A 100 7.15 8.62 13.49
C PRO A 100 8.13 8.64 12.32
N PHE A 101 9.02 7.64 12.31
CA PHE A 101 9.98 7.40 11.23
C PHE A 101 10.02 5.91 10.89
N HIS A 102 10.59 5.58 9.74
CA HIS A 102 10.67 4.24 9.22
C HIS A 102 12.13 3.83 9.04
N VAL A 103 12.45 2.60 9.44
CA VAL A 103 13.70 1.93 9.10
C VAL A 103 13.35 0.82 8.12
N GLU A 104 13.78 0.96 6.88
CA GLU A 104 13.64 -0.06 5.83
C GLU A 104 14.93 -0.86 5.81
N VAL A 105 14.85 -2.18 5.97
CA VAL A 105 16.01 -3.07 5.99
C VAL A 105 15.88 -4.06 4.84
N ASP A 106 16.88 -4.09 3.95
CA ASP A 106 16.98 -5.09 2.89
C ASP A 106 17.29 -6.46 3.51
N ALA A 107 16.45 -7.45 3.24
CA ALA A 107 16.50 -8.74 3.92
C ALA A 107 17.74 -9.58 3.55
N ASP A 108 18.31 -9.36 2.37
CA ASP A 108 19.43 -10.14 1.84
C ASP A 108 20.77 -9.55 2.27
N THR A 109 20.87 -8.21 2.28
CA THR A 109 22.12 -7.49 2.55
C THR A 109 22.20 -6.91 3.96
N LEU A 110 21.08 -6.81 4.67
CA LEU A 110 20.93 -6.09 5.94
C LEU A 110 21.35 -4.61 5.86
N SER A 111 21.46 -4.07 4.65
CA SER A 111 21.57 -2.63 4.44
C SER A 111 20.24 -1.97 4.83
N TYR A 112 20.30 -0.73 5.31
CA TYR A 112 19.11 -0.04 5.79
C TYR A 112 19.09 1.43 5.38
N GLY A 113 17.88 1.93 5.12
CA GLY A 113 17.57 3.35 4.91
C GLY A 113 16.71 3.88 6.05
N ILE A 114 16.77 5.19 6.28
CA ILE A 114 16.01 5.83 7.37
C ILE A 114 15.24 7.02 6.83
N GLN A 115 13.93 6.95 6.94
CA GLN A 115 13.05 7.92 6.32
C GLN A 115 11.99 8.40 7.30
N GLY A 116 11.61 9.66 7.22
CA GLY A 116 10.45 10.19 7.93
C GLY A 116 9.15 9.61 7.39
N ALA A 117 8.04 9.94 8.05
CA ALA A 117 6.71 9.55 7.58
C ALA A 117 6.49 9.92 6.10
N ARG A 118 5.99 8.96 5.32
CA ARG A 118 5.62 9.17 3.92
C ARG A 118 4.41 10.07 3.84
N GLN A 119 4.57 11.24 3.24
CA GLN A 119 3.50 12.21 3.01
C GLN A 119 3.04 12.14 1.56
N GLU A 120 1.74 12.01 1.35
CA GLU A 120 1.14 12.22 0.02
C GLU A 120 1.01 13.74 -0.21
N LEU A 121 1.66 14.23 -1.25
CA LEU A 121 1.63 15.66 -1.62
C LEU A 121 0.45 15.97 -2.51
N VAL A 122 0.17 15.06 -3.45
CA VAL A 122 -0.90 15.18 -4.44
C VAL A 122 -1.46 13.79 -4.70
N ALA A 123 -2.78 13.73 -4.88
CA ALA A 123 -3.49 12.55 -5.33
C ALA A 123 -4.54 12.92 -6.38
N LEU A 124 -4.64 12.08 -7.41
CA LEU A 124 -5.73 12.07 -8.37
C LEU A 124 -6.36 10.68 -8.34
N TYR A 125 -7.65 10.63 -8.03
CA TYR A 125 -8.44 9.40 -8.04
C TYR A 125 -9.07 9.23 -9.42
N LEU A 126 -8.96 8.02 -9.98
CA LEU A 126 -9.49 7.67 -11.29
C LEU A 126 -10.51 6.55 -11.08
N HIS A 127 -11.78 6.91 -11.03
CA HIS A 127 -12.86 5.94 -10.94
C HIS A 127 -13.12 5.30 -12.32
N CYS A 128 -13.18 3.97 -12.36
CA CYS A 128 -13.38 3.19 -13.57
C CYS A 128 -14.73 2.47 -13.52
N PRO A 129 -15.87 3.15 -13.80
CA PRO A 129 -17.22 2.62 -13.53
C PRO A 129 -17.58 1.35 -14.30
N ARG A 130 -16.82 1.02 -15.35
CA ARG A 130 -17.00 -0.19 -16.17
C ARG A 130 -16.10 -1.36 -15.77
N GLN A 131 -15.25 -1.17 -14.76
CA GLN A 131 -14.26 -2.16 -14.31
C GLN A 131 -14.45 -2.45 -12.82
N ALA A 132 -13.95 -3.58 -12.33
CA ALA A 132 -14.04 -3.97 -10.92
C ALA A 132 -13.08 -3.21 -9.99
N TRP A 133 -12.13 -2.46 -10.57
CA TRP A 133 -11.05 -1.77 -9.87
C TRP A 133 -10.91 -0.34 -10.38
N ASP A 134 -10.37 0.51 -9.52
CA ASP A 134 -10.04 1.91 -9.77
C ASP A 134 -8.51 2.11 -9.74
N MET A 135 -8.08 3.35 -9.97
CA MET A 135 -6.69 3.74 -9.87
C MET A 135 -6.52 5.04 -9.08
N LYS A 136 -5.34 5.22 -8.50
CA LYS A 136 -4.92 6.46 -7.86
C LYS A 136 -3.55 6.84 -8.35
N ILE A 137 -3.43 8.01 -8.98
CA ILE A 137 -2.12 8.62 -9.24
C ILE A 137 -1.74 9.41 -7.99
N ARG A 138 -0.55 9.17 -7.45
CA ARG A 138 -0.06 9.88 -6.26
C ARG A 138 1.38 10.33 -6.42
N VAL A 139 1.65 11.51 -5.86
CA VAL A 139 3.02 11.99 -5.61
C VAL A 139 3.25 11.91 -4.12
N THR A 140 4.28 11.19 -3.72
CA THR A 140 4.65 11.06 -2.30
C THR A 140 6.02 11.61 -2.03
N ARG A 141 6.23 12.06 -0.79
CA ARG A 141 7.50 12.56 -0.28
C ARG A 141 7.78 11.96 1.08
N SER A 142 8.99 11.46 1.29
CA SER A 142 9.54 11.21 2.63
C SER A 142 10.76 12.10 2.85
N THR A 143 10.97 12.50 4.10
CA THR A 143 12.17 13.24 4.49
C THR A 143 13.30 12.22 4.71
N PRO A 144 14.43 12.33 4.00
CA PRO A 144 15.61 11.52 4.31
C PRO A 144 16.12 11.88 5.70
N LEU A 145 16.37 10.88 6.53
CA LEU A 145 16.88 11.05 7.89
C LEU A 145 18.31 10.50 8.03
N GLU A 146 18.92 10.09 6.91
CA GLU A 146 20.34 9.78 6.83
C GLU A 146 21.18 11.00 7.26
N GLY A 147 22.26 10.78 8.01
CA GLY A 147 23.10 11.81 8.60
C GLY A 147 22.59 12.38 9.93
N MET A 148 21.35 12.07 10.35
CA MET A 148 20.87 12.47 11.68
C MET A 148 21.34 11.48 12.73
N ALA A 149 22.38 11.84 13.49
CA ALA A 149 23.09 10.97 14.44
C ALA A 149 22.17 10.13 15.35
N ARG A 150 21.07 10.70 15.86
CA ARG A 150 20.11 9.98 16.71
C ARG A 150 19.36 8.87 15.95
N HIS A 151 18.89 9.17 14.74
CA HIS A 151 18.17 8.20 13.90
C HIS A 151 19.11 7.10 13.43
N GLU A 152 20.33 7.46 13.02
CA GLU A 152 21.36 6.49 12.62
C GLU A 152 21.76 5.56 13.77
N SER A 153 21.97 6.10 14.96
CA SER A 153 22.26 5.31 16.15
C SER A 153 21.13 4.31 16.44
N PHE A 154 19.88 4.79 16.42
CA PHE A 154 18.70 3.94 16.60
C PHE A 154 18.64 2.82 15.57
N ALA A 155 18.72 3.14 14.27
CA ALA A 155 18.60 2.17 13.18
C ALA A 155 19.74 1.15 13.22
N LYS A 156 20.97 1.60 13.47
CA LYS A 156 22.13 0.72 13.63
C LYS A 156 21.94 -0.26 14.78
N THR A 157 21.48 0.20 15.95
CA THR A 157 21.20 -0.66 17.09
C THR A 157 20.09 -1.65 16.79
N LEU A 158 19.01 -1.20 16.13
CA LEU A 158 17.91 -2.04 15.69
C LEU A 158 18.38 -3.17 14.76
N VAL A 159 19.08 -2.83 13.67
CA VAL A 159 19.55 -3.79 12.66
C VAL A 159 20.63 -4.73 13.22
N THR A 160 21.49 -4.25 14.11
CA THR A 160 22.54 -5.11 14.72
C THR A 160 21.95 -6.13 15.69
N ALA A 161 20.88 -5.78 16.40
CA ALA A 161 20.29 -6.64 17.43
C ALA A 161 18.99 -7.33 17.00
N MET A 162 18.49 -7.08 15.80
CA MET A 162 17.37 -7.84 15.27
C MET A 162 17.78 -9.28 14.96
N SER A 163 16.82 -10.19 15.06
CA SER A 163 17.01 -11.58 14.66
C SER A 163 15.85 -12.01 13.78
N VAL A 164 16.15 -12.75 12.73
CA VAL A 164 15.15 -13.32 11.83
C VAL A 164 15.26 -14.82 11.94
N SER A 165 14.14 -15.48 12.24
CA SER A 165 14.07 -16.93 12.25
C SER A 165 12.82 -17.42 11.56
N PHE A 166 12.96 -18.55 10.90
CA PHE A 166 11.91 -19.16 10.12
C PHE A 166 11.61 -20.54 10.70
N LYS A 167 10.33 -20.81 10.98
CA LYS A 167 9.89 -22.11 11.49
C LYS A 167 8.67 -22.56 10.69
N GLY A 168 8.88 -23.48 9.76
CA GLY A 168 7.83 -23.97 8.87
C GLY A 168 7.38 -22.86 7.92
N SER A 169 6.19 -22.32 8.13
CA SER A 169 5.56 -21.23 7.37
C SER A 169 5.64 -19.87 8.07
N SER A 170 6.13 -19.87 9.31
CA SER A 170 6.07 -18.73 10.23
C SER A 170 7.40 -18.00 10.30
N LEU A 171 7.36 -16.70 10.06
CA LEU A 171 8.48 -15.78 10.24
C LEU A 171 8.40 -15.14 11.62
N THR A 172 9.52 -15.15 12.32
CA THR A 172 9.67 -14.41 13.57
C THR A 172 10.79 -13.40 13.41
N ILE A 173 10.46 -12.14 13.66
CA ILE A 173 11.42 -11.04 13.74
C ILE A 173 11.54 -10.61 15.20
N GLY A 174 12.67 -10.92 15.81
CA GLY A 174 13.06 -10.38 17.11
C GLY A 174 13.57 -8.95 16.95
N THR A 175 13.08 -8.04 17.79
CA THR A 175 13.58 -6.67 17.90
C THR A 175 14.26 -6.47 19.27
N PRO A 176 15.11 -5.46 19.43
CA PRO A 176 15.80 -5.20 20.70
C PRO A 176 14.81 -5.07 21.87
N GLY A 177 15.25 -5.50 23.06
CA GLY A 177 14.45 -5.37 24.28
C GLY A 177 14.29 -3.92 24.71
N VAL A 178 13.29 -3.70 25.58
CA VAL A 178 12.99 -2.39 26.18
C VAL A 178 14.25 -1.81 26.84
N GLY A 179 14.54 -0.54 26.57
CA GLY A 179 15.68 0.18 27.15
C GLY A 179 17.00 0.08 26.37
N ARG A 180 17.09 -0.74 25.31
CA ARG A 180 18.25 -0.74 24.39
C ARG A 180 18.16 0.31 23.29
N LEU A 181 16.97 0.86 23.08
CA LEU A 181 16.67 1.87 22.07
C LEU A 181 16.13 3.13 22.76
N GLU A 182 16.47 4.31 22.24
CA GLU A 182 15.89 5.59 22.66
C GLU A 182 14.43 5.80 22.20
N GLY A 183 13.77 4.72 21.79
CA GLY A 183 12.42 4.69 21.25
C GLY A 183 11.88 3.26 21.21
N ARG A 184 10.81 3.07 20.44
CA ARG A 184 10.17 1.76 20.27
C ARG A 184 9.74 1.51 18.83
N VAL A 185 9.71 0.22 18.47
CA VAL A 185 9.15 -0.26 17.21
C VAL A 185 7.63 -0.41 17.39
N GLU A 186 6.86 0.38 16.65
CA GLU A 186 5.40 0.34 16.68
C GLU A 186 4.83 -0.86 15.93
N SER A 187 5.28 -1.05 14.71
CA SER A 187 4.85 -2.15 13.86
C SER A 187 5.98 -2.60 12.96
N VAL A 188 5.93 -3.89 12.60
CA VAL A 188 6.82 -4.47 11.60
C VAL A 188 5.96 -4.98 10.46
N GLN A 189 6.39 -4.68 9.23
CA GLN A 189 5.82 -5.25 8.02
C GLN A 189 6.94 -5.89 7.21
N VAL A 190 6.58 -6.91 6.45
CA VAL A 190 7.48 -7.52 5.46
C VAL A 190 6.90 -7.23 4.09
N ARG A 191 7.68 -6.56 3.24
CA ARG A 191 7.32 -6.30 1.85
C ARG A 191 8.18 -7.16 0.95
N GLN A 192 7.53 -7.96 0.11
CA GLN A 192 8.19 -8.68 -0.97
C GLN A 192 7.77 -8.05 -2.28
N ILE A 193 8.72 -7.43 -2.98
CA ILE A 193 8.48 -6.62 -4.16
C ILE A 193 9.05 -7.34 -5.37
N ALA A 194 8.19 -7.66 -6.34
CA ALA A 194 8.60 -8.06 -7.68
C ALA A 194 8.49 -6.86 -8.62
N ARG A 195 9.59 -6.49 -9.26
CA ARG A 195 9.66 -5.38 -10.21
C ARG A 195 9.77 -5.92 -11.63
N TYR A 196 8.89 -5.45 -12.49
CA TYR A 196 8.84 -5.82 -13.90
C TYR A 196 9.03 -4.57 -14.76
N LEU A 197 9.80 -4.70 -15.83
CA LEU A 197 10.01 -3.64 -16.80
C LEU A 197 9.23 -3.93 -18.08
N ASP A 198 8.70 -2.88 -18.70
CA ASP A 198 8.12 -2.98 -20.04
C ASP A 198 9.19 -3.43 -21.05
N SER A 199 8.93 -4.55 -21.74
CA SER A 199 9.83 -5.14 -22.74
C SER A 199 10.15 -4.23 -23.93
N SER A 200 9.28 -3.26 -24.25
CA SER A 200 9.41 -2.44 -25.46
C SER A 200 10.38 -1.27 -25.30
N ARG A 201 10.26 -0.52 -24.20
CA ARG A 201 11.02 0.72 -23.95
C ARG A 201 11.72 0.77 -22.59
N GLY A 202 11.41 -0.15 -21.66
CA GLY A 202 11.99 -0.16 -20.30
C GLY A 202 11.69 1.07 -19.44
N ALA A 203 10.74 1.89 -19.89
CA ALA A 203 10.41 3.18 -19.30
C ALA A 203 9.44 3.06 -18.14
N SER A 204 8.43 2.20 -18.29
CA SER A 204 7.47 1.89 -17.25
C SER A 204 7.94 0.70 -16.44
N GLN A 205 7.66 0.75 -15.15
CA GLN A 205 7.95 -0.32 -14.21
C GLN A 205 6.67 -0.70 -13.46
N LEU A 206 6.28 -1.96 -13.53
CA LEU A 206 5.24 -2.54 -12.68
C LEU A 206 5.89 -3.09 -11.40
N CYS A 207 5.36 -2.72 -10.25
CA CYS A 207 5.73 -3.26 -8.96
C CYS A 207 4.54 -4.01 -8.38
N ILE A 208 4.70 -5.31 -8.16
CA ILE A 208 3.75 -6.14 -7.40
C ILE A 208 4.35 -6.35 -6.03
N THR A 209 3.65 -5.90 -4.99
CA THR A 209 4.13 -5.94 -3.62
C THR A 209 3.24 -6.85 -2.79
N MET A 210 3.79 -7.95 -2.29
CA MET A 210 3.15 -8.70 -1.22
C MET A 210 3.49 -8.04 0.11
N VAL A 211 2.47 -7.59 0.84
CA VAL A 211 2.61 -7.00 2.17
C VAL A 211 2.19 -8.05 3.19
N THR A 212 3.06 -8.35 4.15
CA THR A 212 2.75 -9.20 5.31
C THR A 212 2.85 -8.35 6.56
N ARG A 213 1.72 -8.18 7.25
CA ARG A 213 1.68 -7.49 8.54
C ARG A 213 2.10 -8.44 9.65
N MET A 214 3.08 -8.04 10.45
CA MET A 214 3.54 -8.83 11.58
C MET A 214 2.73 -8.47 12.83
N GLU A 215 2.27 -9.47 13.57
CA GLU A 215 1.58 -9.32 14.85
C GLU A 215 2.59 -9.32 16.00
N ARG A 216 2.39 -8.45 16.99
CA ARG A 216 3.22 -8.48 18.20
C ARG A 216 2.94 -9.77 18.97
N GLY A 217 3.96 -10.58 19.19
CA GLY A 217 3.85 -11.73 20.08
C GLY A 217 3.65 -11.28 21.52
N ALA A 218 2.98 -12.09 22.33
CA ALA A 218 2.86 -11.84 23.76
C ALA A 218 4.26 -11.69 24.37
N ALA A 219 4.53 -10.54 25.00
CA ALA A 219 5.77 -10.30 25.72
C ALA A 219 5.94 -11.38 26.80
N ARG A 220 7.15 -11.96 26.92
CA ARG A 220 7.45 -12.81 28.08
C ARG A 220 7.26 -11.97 29.35
N ARG A 221 6.59 -12.54 30.35
CA ARG A 221 6.21 -11.91 31.64
C ARG A 221 7.36 -11.23 32.41
N SER A 222 8.61 -11.48 32.05
CA SER A 222 9.78 -10.76 32.55
C SER A 222 10.12 -9.60 31.59
N GLY A 223 9.76 -8.37 31.93
CA GLY A 223 9.86 -7.15 31.10
C GLY A 223 11.26 -6.69 30.66
N ALA A 224 12.25 -7.58 30.60
CA ALA A 224 13.64 -7.31 30.19
C ALA A 224 14.09 -8.04 28.90
N GLY A 225 13.20 -8.81 28.26
CA GLY A 225 13.53 -9.58 27.06
C GLY A 225 13.34 -8.80 25.74
N PRO A 226 13.92 -9.27 24.62
CA PRO A 226 13.66 -8.73 23.29
C PRO A 226 12.17 -8.74 22.96
N ALA A 227 11.66 -7.66 22.36
CA ALA A 227 10.30 -7.63 21.84
C ALA A 227 10.25 -8.48 20.58
N VAL A 228 9.46 -9.56 20.59
CA VAL A 228 9.37 -10.50 19.48
C VAL A 228 8.09 -10.24 18.70
N VAL A 229 8.22 -9.93 17.42
CA VAL A 229 7.10 -9.76 16.49
C VAL A 229 7.06 -11.00 15.58
N ARG A 230 5.86 -11.54 15.34
CA ARG A 230 5.66 -12.76 14.56
C ARG A 230 4.64 -12.52 13.45
N GLY A 231 4.88 -13.08 12.29
CA GLY A 231 3.93 -13.09 11.20
C GLY A 231 4.06 -14.36 10.40
N ASN A 232 2.95 -14.84 9.86
CA ASN A 232 2.98 -16.02 9.00
C ASN A 232 3.18 -15.55 7.56
N ILE A 233 4.29 -15.97 6.93
CA ILE A 233 4.54 -15.64 5.52
C ILE A 233 3.75 -16.58 4.60
N TRP A 234 3.51 -17.83 5.03
CA TRP A 234 2.95 -18.89 4.16
C TRP A 234 1.60 -19.46 4.61
N GLU A 235 1.16 -19.22 5.85
CA GLU A 235 -0.06 -19.84 6.39
C GLU A 235 -1.28 -18.91 6.41
N ARG A 236 -2.39 -19.43 5.86
CA ARG A 236 -3.77 -18.94 6.02
C ARG A 236 -4.21 -19.11 7.48
N ARG A 237 -3.64 -18.33 8.40
CA ARG A 237 -4.28 -18.08 9.68
C ARG A 237 -4.93 -16.71 9.60
N MET A 238 -6.24 -16.75 9.36
CA MET A 238 -7.13 -15.63 9.60
C MET A 238 -6.91 -15.17 11.03
N GLY A 239 -6.69 -13.88 11.21
CA GLY A 239 -6.64 -13.28 12.54
C GLY A 239 -7.91 -13.66 13.29
N THR A 240 -7.76 -14.16 14.51
CA THR A 240 -8.91 -14.42 15.42
C THR A 240 -9.41 -13.12 16.08
N GLY A 241 -8.96 -11.97 15.60
CA GLY A 241 -9.32 -10.66 16.10
C GLY A 241 -10.24 -9.94 15.14
N SER A 242 -11.35 -9.44 15.66
CA SER A 242 -12.22 -8.42 15.06
C SER A 242 -11.36 -7.31 14.40
N GLY A 243 -11.19 -7.37 13.09
CA GLY A 243 -10.43 -6.38 12.32
C GLY A 243 -10.41 -6.70 10.83
N ALA A 244 -11.06 -5.86 10.03
CA ALA A 244 -11.41 -6.05 8.61
C ALA A 244 -10.23 -6.05 7.60
N ILE A 245 -8.97 -6.26 8.01
CA ILE A 245 -7.80 -6.20 7.12
C ILE A 245 -7.02 -7.52 7.19
N PRO A 246 -6.76 -8.20 6.05
CA PRO A 246 -6.01 -9.45 6.04
C PRO A 246 -4.57 -9.28 6.55
N CYS A 247 -4.01 -10.33 7.15
CA CYS A 247 -2.62 -10.32 7.62
C CYS A 247 -1.60 -10.30 6.46
N ARG A 248 -2.03 -10.67 5.26
CA ARG A 248 -1.23 -10.66 4.03
C ARG A 248 -2.09 -10.33 2.82
N TRP A 249 -1.59 -9.45 1.96
CA TRP A 249 -2.25 -9.06 0.72
C TRP A 249 -1.22 -8.66 -0.35
N PHE A 250 -1.72 -8.43 -1.57
CA PHE A 250 -0.94 -7.94 -2.70
C PHE A 250 -1.47 -6.59 -3.16
N GLU A 251 -0.54 -5.72 -3.49
CA GLU A 251 -0.76 -4.40 -4.10
C GLU A 251 -0.01 -4.35 -5.44
N ALA A 252 -0.51 -3.55 -6.37
CA ALA A 252 0.18 -3.28 -7.63
C ALA A 252 0.27 -1.78 -7.90
N ALA A 253 1.43 -1.35 -8.38
CA ALA A 253 1.66 0.04 -8.77
C ALA A 253 2.56 0.12 -10.01
N ILE A 254 2.39 1.18 -10.80
CA ILE A 254 3.22 1.51 -11.95
C ILE A 254 3.99 2.79 -11.65
N SER A 255 5.29 2.77 -11.92
CA SER A 255 6.17 3.94 -11.86
C SER A 255 6.95 4.11 -13.17
N SER A 256 7.63 5.24 -13.32
CA SER A 256 8.53 5.49 -14.45
C SER A 256 9.99 5.41 -13.99
N THR A 257 10.81 4.62 -14.67
CA THR A 257 12.26 4.58 -14.43
C THR A 257 12.93 5.91 -14.79
N ARG A 258 12.30 6.73 -15.65
CA ARG A 258 12.73 8.11 -15.93
C ARG A 258 12.39 9.04 -14.77
N ALA A 259 11.19 8.92 -14.19
CA ALA A 259 10.82 9.66 -12.98
C ALA A 259 11.81 9.41 -11.84
N ASP A 260 12.17 8.14 -11.59
CA ASP A 260 13.11 7.78 -10.53
C ASP A 260 14.44 8.52 -10.66
N LYS A 261 14.99 8.61 -11.89
CA LYS A 261 16.23 9.35 -12.18
C LYS A 261 16.10 10.86 -11.99
N VAL A 262 14.95 11.43 -12.35
CA VAL A 262 14.69 12.86 -12.20
C VAL A 262 14.55 13.24 -10.73
N PHE A 263 13.81 12.43 -9.97
CA PHE A 263 13.52 12.67 -8.55
C PHE A 263 14.67 12.32 -7.61
N ASP A 264 15.60 11.46 -8.01
CA ASP A 264 16.79 11.16 -7.19
C ASP A 264 17.61 12.42 -6.87
N LYS A 265 17.60 13.41 -7.79
CA LYS A 265 18.22 14.72 -7.58
C LYS A 265 17.63 15.50 -6.41
N ASN A 266 16.39 15.22 -5.99
CA ASN A 266 15.72 15.92 -4.90
C ASN A 266 16.25 15.53 -3.51
N ARG A 267 16.98 14.41 -3.40
CA ARG A 267 17.56 13.95 -2.14
C ARG A 267 18.62 14.91 -1.60
N GLY A 268 19.41 15.51 -2.49
CA GLY A 268 20.52 16.40 -2.13
C GLY A 268 20.18 17.89 -2.13
N LEU A 269 18.91 18.27 -2.32
CA LEU A 269 18.52 19.68 -2.37
C LEU A 269 18.55 20.31 -0.97
N GLU A 270 19.27 21.42 -0.84
CA GLU A 270 19.30 22.23 0.37
C GLU A 270 18.13 23.22 0.43
N LEU A 271 17.91 23.83 1.60
CA LEU A 271 16.90 24.87 1.76
C LEU A 271 17.18 26.05 0.82
N GLY A 272 16.20 26.40 -0.03
CA GLY A 272 16.31 27.47 -1.01
C GLY A 272 16.79 27.01 -2.40
N GLN A 273 17.22 25.75 -2.55
CA GLN A 273 17.49 25.17 -3.85
C GLN A 273 16.19 24.69 -4.52
N VAL A 274 16.17 24.73 -5.85
CA VAL A 274 15.03 24.31 -6.68
C VAL A 274 15.45 23.07 -7.46
N ALA A 275 14.55 22.10 -7.57
CA ALA A 275 14.81 20.94 -8.40
C ALA A 275 14.97 21.37 -9.86
N SER A 276 15.78 20.64 -10.63
CA SER A 276 16.05 21.00 -12.03
C SER A 276 14.89 20.71 -12.98
N TRP A 277 13.78 20.17 -12.47
CA TRP A 277 12.63 19.72 -13.25
C TRP A 277 11.39 20.54 -12.91
N ASP A 278 10.47 20.63 -13.85
CA ASP A 278 9.15 21.23 -13.72
C ASP A 278 8.10 20.31 -14.36
N VAL A 279 6.82 20.71 -14.31
CA VAL A 279 5.72 19.89 -14.85
C VAL A 279 5.84 19.71 -16.36
N GLU A 280 6.22 20.77 -17.08
CA GLU A 280 6.38 20.74 -18.54
C GLU A 280 7.50 19.76 -18.96
N GLN A 281 8.57 19.68 -18.19
CA GLN A 281 9.65 18.71 -18.38
C GLN A 281 9.22 17.27 -18.09
N LEU A 282 8.37 17.05 -17.08
CA LEU A 282 7.83 15.72 -16.81
C LEU A 282 6.90 15.25 -17.94
N GLU A 283 6.05 16.16 -18.44
CA GLU A 283 5.13 15.89 -19.54
C GLU A 283 5.88 15.67 -20.88
N SER A 284 6.73 16.62 -21.28
CA SER A 284 7.53 16.50 -22.51
C SER A 284 8.52 15.32 -22.45
N GLY A 285 8.97 14.94 -21.25
CA GLY A 285 9.78 13.74 -21.01
C GLY A 285 9.00 12.43 -21.06
N GLY A 286 7.68 12.48 -21.29
CA GLY A 286 6.79 11.33 -21.37
C GLY A 286 6.61 10.57 -20.06
N ILE A 287 6.95 11.18 -18.90
CA ILE A 287 6.96 10.51 -17.60
C ILE A 287 5.53 10.19 -17.15
N VAL A 288 4.60 11.10 -17.41
CA VAL A 288 3.18 10.91 -17.07
C VAL A 288 2.60 9.76 -17.89
N GLU A 289 2.95 9.69 -19.17
CA GLU A 289 2.51 8.64 -20.08
C GLU A 289 3.09 7.27 -19.74
N ASP A 290 4.34 7.21 -19.31
CA ASP A 290 4.96 5.97 -18.83
C ASP A 290 4.18 5.35 -17.66
N VAL A 291 3.58 6.18 -16.83
CA VAL A 291 2.80 5.74 -15.67
C VAL A 291 1.35 5.47 -16.06
N CYS A 292 0.70 6.40 -16.76
CA CYS A 292 -0.75 6.36 -16.99
C CYS A 292 -1.15 5.41 -18.11
N LYS A 293 -0.43 5.37 -19.25
CA LYS A 293 -0.84 4.55 -20.41
C LYS A 293 -0.86 3.06 -20.07
N PRO A 294 0.17 2.48 -19.42
CA PRO A 294 0.11 1.09 -18.98
C PRO A 294 -1.00 0.84 -17.97
N GLY A 295 -1.23 1.77 -17.04
CA GLY A 295 -2.29 1.66 -16.03
C GLY A 295 -3.68 1.54 -16.66
N LEU A 296 -3.99 2.46 -17.57
CA LEU A 296 -5.25 2.48 -18.33
C LEU A 296 -5.45 1.23 -19.21
N ARG A 297 -4.38 0.57 -19.65
CA ARG A 297 -4.47 -0.69 -20.40
C ARG A 297 -4.63 -1.90 -19.50
N MET A 298 -3.97 -1.91 -18.35
CA MET A 298 -4.07 -3.01 -17.40
C MET A 298 -5.43 -3.04 -16.72
N ILE A 299 -6.05 -1.90 -16.41
CA ILE A 299 -7.33 -1.88 -15.68
C ILE A 299 -8.44 -2.66 -16.40
N GLU A 300 -8.45 -2.63 -17.74
CA GLU A 300 -9.37 -3.38 -18.60
C GLU A 300 -9.19 -4.92 -18.52
N GLN A 301 -8.09 -5.39 -17.93
CA GLN A 301 -7.74 -6.80 -17.76
C GLN A 301 -7.88 -7.27 -16.31
N MET A 302 -8.24 -6.37 -15.37
CA MET A 302 -8.18 -6.63 -13.92
C MET A 302 -9.49 -7.13 -13.31
N ASP A 303 -10.60 -7.22 -14.05
CA ASP A 303 -11.92 -7.55 -13.50
C ASP A 303 -11.97 -8.87 -12.70
N GLU A 304 -11.14 -9.83 -13.06
CA GLU A 304 -11.09 -11.15 -12.43
C GLU A 304 -10.20 -11.18 -11.17
N ILE A 305 -9.36 -10.16 -10.97
CA ILE A 305 -8.46 -10.08 -9.82
C ILE A 305 -9.28 -9.95 -8.54
N GLY A 306 -8.93 -10.76 -7.54
CA GLY A 306 -9.58 -10.76 -6.24
C GLY A 306 -10.92 -11.50 -6.19
N ARG A 307 -11.39 -12.09 -7.30
CA ARG A 307 -12.63 -12.88 -7.34
C ARG A 307 -12.60 -14.10 -6.43
N SER A 308 -11.41 -14.67 -6.24
CA SER A 308 -11.17 -15.83 -5.37
C SER A 308 -10.84 -15.45 -3.93
N ASN A 309 -10.85 -14.16 -3.59
CA ASN A 309 -10.62 -13.72 -2.22
C ASN A 309 -11.70 -14.30 -1.31
N ASN A 310 -11.26 -14.98 -0.25
CA ASN A 310 -12.15 -15.45 0.78
C ASN A 310 -12.25 -14.38 1.85
N ASN A 311 -13.35 -13.61 1.87
CA ASN A 311 -13.54 -12.57 2.87
C ASN A 311 -13.90 -13.13 4.25
N GLU A 312 -14.14 -14.46 4.38
CA GLU A 312 -14.66 -15.20 5.56
C GLU A 312 -15.53 -14.38 6.52
N GLN A 313 -16.32 -13.44 5.99
CA GLN A 313 -17.50 -12.98 6.67
C GLN A 313 -18.48 -14.16 6.63
N ARG A 314 -18.24 -15.15 7.48
CA ARG A 314 -19.35 -15.76 8.18
C ARG A 314 -20.01 -14.59 8.88
N LEU A 315 -21.07 -14.08 8.27
CA LEU A 315 -22.09 -13.32 8.98
C LEU A 315 -22.62 -14.27 10.05
N ASP A 316 -21.92 -14.37 11.18
CA ASP A 316 -22.62 -14.65 12.41
C ASP A 316 -23.62 -13.49 12.50
N ALA A 317 -24.91 -13.85 12.50
CA ALA A 317 -26.06 -12.95 12.42
C ALA A 317 -26.17 -11.93 13.58
N ARG A 318 -25.06 -11.65 14.27
CA ARG A 318 -24.89 -10.70 15.36
C ARG A 318 -23.90 -9.57 15.03
N ASP A 319 -23.01 -9.76 14.06
CA ASP A 319 -22.02 -8.75 13.65
C ASP A 319 -22.31 -8.15 12.26
N ALA A 320 -23.35 -8.63 11.58
CA ALA A 320 -23.99 -7.88 10.51
C ALA A 320 -24.54 -6.60 11.15
N PHE A 321 -24.04 -5.44 10.71
CA PHE A 321 -24.64 -4.11 10.86
C PHE A 321 -25.63 -3.97 12.00
N HIS A 322 -25.29 -3.19 13.04
CA HIS A 322 -26.28 -2.63 13.99
C HIS A 322 -27.66 -2.55 13.34
N ASP A 323 -28.54 -3.46 13.77
CA ASP A 323 -29.87 -3.70 13.24
C ASP A 323 -30.51 -2.39 12.78
N GLY A 324 -30.40 -2.11 11.48
CA GLY A 324 -31.40 -1.33 10.79
C GLY A 324 -32.59 -2.25 10.66
N LEU A 325 -33.47 -2.22 11.66
CA LEU A 325 -34.82 -2.79 11.61
C LEU A 325 -35.35 -2.69 10.17
N MET A 326 -35.41 -3.83 9.45
CA MET A 326 -36.24 -4.15 8.27
C MET A 326 -35.49 -5.08 7.29
N GLU A 327 -35.09 -6.28 7.74
CA GLU A 327 -34.97 -7.42 6.81
C GLU A 327 -35.82 -8.58 7.35
N GLN A 328 -36.94 -8.85 6.69
CA GLN A 328 -37.66 -10.14 6.83
C GLN A 328 -37.06 -11.16 5.85
N PRO A 329 -37.14 -12.47 6.18
CA PRO A 329 -36.28 -13.48 5.58
C PRO A 329 -36.89 -13.99 4.27
N GLY A 330 -36.13 -13.92 3.19
CA GLY A 330 -36.58 -14.48 1.92
C GLY A 330 -35.58 -14.38 0.79
N ARG A 331 -34.37 -14.94 0.93
CA ARG A 331 -33.51 -15.34 -0.19
C ARG A 331 -32.35 -16.21 0.31
N ARG A 332 -32.57 -17.52 0.40
CA ARG A 332 -31.51 -18.51 0.25
C ARG A 332 -31.27 -18.66 -1.26
N ASP A 333 -30.02 -18.63 -1.69
CA ASP A 333 -29.53 -18.88 -3.07
C ASP A 333 -29.22 -17.68 -3.97
N GLN A 334 -28.49 -16.69 -3.46
CA GLN A 334 -27.55 -15.94 -4.29
C GLN A 334 -26.20 -15.85 -3.58
N GLN A 335 -25.15 -16.38 -4.22
CA GLN A 335 -23.77 -16.14 -3.79
C GLN A 335 -23.50 -14.64 -3.92
N GLN A 336 -23.46 -13.94 -2.79
CA GLN A 336 -22.99 -12.57 -2.70
C GLN A 336 -21.47 -12.58 -2.90
N TYR A 337 -21.03 -12.08 -4.06
CA TYR A 337 -19.63 -11.79 -4.30
C TYR A 337 -19.26 -10.53 -3.53
N MET A 338 -18.30 -10.65 -2.60
CA MET A 338 -17.74 -9.49 -1.90
C MET A 338 -16.30 -9.29 -2.32
N PHE A 339 -16.02 -8.09 -2.80
CA PHE A 339 -14.69 -7.60 -3.08
C PHE A 339 -14.31 -6.62 -1.95
N TRP A 340 -13.01 -6.49 -1.64
CA TRP A 340 -12.51 -5.67 -0.54
C TRP A 340 -12.63 -4.17 -0.78
#